data_AF-A0A2G2N359-F1
#
_entry.id   AF-A0A2G2N359-F1
#
_cell.length_a   1.000
_cell.length_b   1.000
_cell.length_c   1.000
_cell.angle_alpha   90.00
_cell.angle_beta   90.00
_cell.angle_gamma   90.00
#
_symmetry.space_group_name_H-M   'P 1'
#
loop_
_entity.id
_entity.type
_entity.pdbx_description
1 polymer ?
#
loop_
_entity_poly.entity_id
_entity_poly.type
_entity_poly.pdbx_seq_one_letter_code
_entity_poly.pdbx_strand_id
1 'polypeptide(L)'
;MHYHRERWEREKDETIKFDIYEAEGVQYYILVYPNDLKAKVYSLNNGKYIKVSDFTHEVLILDDLDGELSLDFARVFKKFRK
;
A
#
# COMPACT_ATOMS: atom_id res chain seq x y z
N MET A 1 -27.73 -6.95 12.21
CA MET A 1 -27.24 -7.95 11.23
C MET A 1 -26.47 -7.29 10.06
N HIS A 2 -25.65 -6.25 10.29
CA HIS A 2 -24.86 -5.61 9.22
C HIS A 2 -23.34 -5.87 9.33
N TYR A 3 -22.86 -6.31 10.50
CA TYR A 3 -21.44 -6.41 10.81
C TYR A 3 -20.69 -7.58 10.14
N HIS A 4 -21.40 -8.56 9.57
CA HIS A 4 -20.78 -9.78 9.03
C HIS A 4 -20.37 -9.65 7.55
N ARG A 5 -20.91 -8.65 6.82
CA ARG A 5 -20.58 -8.44 5.40
C ARG A 5 -19.31 -7.61 5.22
N GLU A 6 -19.12 -6.59 6.06
CA GLU A 6 -17.98 -5.66 5.98
C GLU A 6 -16.63 -6.31 6.28
N ARG A 7 -16.61 -7.36 7.10
CA ARG A 7 -15.37 -8.09 7.43
C ARG A 7 -14.88 -8.95 6.26
N TRP A 8 -15.81 -9.48 5.46
CA TRP A 8 -15.51 -10.42 4.37
C TRP A 8 -14.99 -9.74 3.10
N GLU A 9 -15.35 -8.47 2.88
CA GLU A 9 -14.80 -7.66 1.77
C GLU A 9 -13.36 -7.26 2.05
N ARG A 10 -13.02 -6.84 3.28
CA ARG A 10 -11.65 -6.41 3.64
C ARG A 10 -10.59 -7.51 3.50
N GLU A 11 -10.90 -8.72 3.96
CA GLU A 11 -9.94 -9.83 3.92
C GLU A 11 -9.70 -10.35 2.49
N LYS A 12 -10.74 -10.32 1.65
CA LYS A 12 -10.65 -10.65 0.23
C LYS A 12 -9.93 -9.57 -0.56
N ASP A 13 -10.21 -8.30 -0.30
CA ASP A 13 -9.54 -7.18 -0.94
C ASP A 13 -8.03 -7.22 -0.72
N GLU A 14 -7.54 -7.49 0.49
CA GLU A 14 -6.09 -7.50 0.73
C GLU A 14 -5.41 -8.72 0.07
N THR A 15 -5.98 -9.92 0.18
CA THR A 15 -5.28 -11.13 -0.27
C THR A 15 -5.40 -11.34 -1.78
N ILE A 16 -6.59 -11.15 -2.34
CA ILE A 16 -6.84 -11.38 -3.77
C ILE A 16 -6.19 -10.28 -4.60
N LYS A 17 -6.27 -9.01 -4.16
CA LYS A 17 -5.59 -7.94 -4.90
C LYS A 17 -4.07 -8.10 -4.85
N PHE A 18 -3.51 -8.53 -3.72
CA PHE A 18 -2.09 -8.80 -3.62
C PHE A 18 -1.64 -9.87 -4.63
N ASP A 19 -2.37 -10.99 -4.73
CA ASP A 19 -2.07 -12.05 -5.69
C ASP A 19 -2.23 -11.58 -7.15
N ILE A 20 -3.31 -10.84 -7.45
CA ILE A 20 -3.54 -10.30 -8.79
C ILE A 20 -2.46 -9.28 -9.17
N TYR A 21 -2.12 -8.34 -8.30
CA TYR A 21 -1.08 -7.35 -8.60
C TYR A 21 0.30 -8.00 -8.72
N GLU A 22 0.57 -9.08 -7.98
CA GLU A 22 1.79 -9.88 -8.08
C GLU A 22 1.87 -10.55 -9.46
N ALA A 23 0.76 -11.15 -9.89
CA ALA A 23 0.62 -11.81 -11.18
C ALA A 23 0.68 -10.83 -12.37
N GLU A 24 0.10 -9.64 -12.22
CA GLU A 24 0.14 -8.56 -13.23
C GLU A 24 1.51 -7.88 -13.32
N GLY A 25 2.43 -8.17 -12.39
CA GLY A 25 3.79 -7.63 -12.44
C GLY A 25 3.91 -6.21 -11.90
N VAL A 26 2.99 -5.75 -11.05
CA VAL A 26 3.04 -4.39 -10.50
C VAL A 26 4.26 -4.24 -9.61
N GLN A 27 5.21 -3.40 -10.03
CA GLN A 27 6.53 -3.25 -9.38
C GLN A 27 6.43 -2.81 -7.91
N TYR A 28 5.47 -1.93 -7.57
CA TYR A 28 5.32 -1.39 -6.22
C TYR A 28 3.87 -1.44 -5.76
N TYR A 29 3.64 -2.06 -4.60
CA TYR A 29 2.35 -2.14 -3.94
C TYR A 29 2.40 -1.43 -2.57
N ILE A 30 1.55 -0.42 -2.38
CA ILE A 30 1.59 0.46 -1.21
C ILE A 30 0.27 0.36 -0.44
N LEU A 31 0.34 -0.10 0.80
CA LEU A 31 -0.79 -0.17 1.73
C LEU A 31 -0.72 0.98 2.73
N VAL A 32 -1.65 1.93 2.65
CA VAL A 32 -1.72 3.06 3.58
C VAL A 32 -2.81 2.82 4.62
N TYR A 33 -2.42 2.80 5.89
CA TYR A 33 -3.28 2.73 7.06
C TYR A 33 -3.44 4.14 7.64
N PRO A 34 -4.49 4.89 7.27
CA PRO A 34 -4.70 6.26 7.73
C PRO A 34 -4.97 6.38 9.24
N ASN A 35 -5.56 5.36 9.86
CA ASN A 35 -5.81 5.34 11.31
C ASN A 35 -4.52 5.19 12.12
N ASP A 36 -3.58 4.38 11.62
CA ASP A 36 -2.30 4.08 12.28
C ASP A 36 -1.16 4.98 11.80
N LEU A 37 -1.44 5.93 10.89
CA LEU A 37 -0.45 6.81 10.26
C LEU A 37 0.75 6.02 9.70
N LYS A 38 0.45 4.86 9.08
CA LYS A 38 1.46 3.89 8.66
C LYS A 38 1.22 3.47 7.21
N ALA A 39 2.26 3.52 6.39
CA ALA A 39 2.26 3.00 5.04
C ALA A 39 3.23 1.82 4.94
N LYS A 40 2.80 0.69 4.38
CA LYS A 40 3.66 -0.46 4.08
C LYS A 40 3.90 -0.51 2.59
N VAL A 41 5.16 -0.56 2.18
CA VAL A 41 5.55 -0.64 0.78
C VAL A 41 6.10 -2.02 0.50
N TYR A 42 5.60 -2.63 -0.55
CA TYR A 42 6.02 -3.91 -1.08
C TYR A 42 6.54 -3.69 -2.49
N SER A 43 7.68 -4.29 -2.83
CA SER A 43 8.26 -4.26 -4.16
C SER A 43 8.22 -5.67 -4.73
N LEU A 44 7.81 -5.81 -5.98
CA LEU A 44 7.85 -7.07 -6.67
C LEU A 44 9.31 -7.39 -7.01
N ASN A 45 9.83 -8.47 -6.44
CA ASN A 45 11.17 -8.95 -6.73
C ASN A 45 11.07 -10.42 -7.13
N ASN A 46 11.48 -10.73 -8.37
CA ASN A 46 11.49 -12.08 -8.91
C ASN A 46 10.11 -12.79 -8.86
N GLY A 47 9.04 -12.04 -9.10
CA GLY A 47 7.66 -12.55 -9.08
C GLY A 47 7.08 -12.76 -7.68
N LYS A 48 7.72 -12.22 -6.63
CA LYS A 48 7.17 -12.19 -5.27
C LYS A 48 7.25 -10.80 -4.66
N TYR A 49 6.19 -10.39 -3.98
CA TYR A 49 6.21 -9.14 -3.22
C TYR A 49 7.08 -9.25 -1.97
N ILE A 50 8.13 -8.44 -1.92
CA ILE A 50 9.01 -8.27 -0.77
C ILE A 50 8.68 -6.96 -0.11
N LYS A 51 8.36 -6.99 1.19
CA LYS A 51 8.17 -5.77 1.98
C LYS A 51 9.49 -4.99 2.02
N VAL A 52 9.48 -3.77 1.47
CA VAL A 52 10.64 -2.88 1.43
C VAL A 52 10.81 -2.19 2.77
N SER A 53 9.78 -1.46 3.19
CA SER A 53 9.80 -0.72 4.45
C SER A 53 8.40 -0.32 4.89
N ASP A 54 8.27 0.10 6.15
CA ASP A 54 7.08 0.78 6.63
C ASP A 54 7.37 2.25 6.96
N PHE A 55 6.71 3.15 6.24
CA PHE A 55 6.86 4.58 6.38
C PHE A 55 5.76 5.12 7.28
N THR A 56 6.13 5.92 8.27
CA THR A 56 5.15 6.59 9.15
C THR A 56 5.07 8.09 8.88
N HIS A 57 6.20 8.72 8.53
CA HIS A 57 6.27 10.17 8.27
C HIS A 57 7.21 10.56 7.12
N GLU A 58 7.76 9.59 6.40
CA GLU A 58 8.78 9.82 5.37
C GLU A 58 8.15 9.93 3.97
N VAL A 59 8.89 10.54 3.04
CA VAL A 59 8.53 10.62 1.62
C VAL A 59 9.04 9.36 0.93
N LEU A 60 8.17 8.63 0.25
CA LEU A 60 8.59 7.52 -0.60
C LEU A 60 8.94 8.07 -1.98
N ILE A 61 10.19 7.90 -2.41
CA ILE A 61 10.63 8.25 -3.77
C ILE A 61 10.84 6.94 -4.52
N LEU A 62 10.06 6.74 -5.57
CA LEU A 62 10.24 5.64 -6.51
C LEU A 62 10.94 6.19 -7.75
N ASP A 63 12.25 5.93 -7.82
CA ASP A 63 13.12 6.36 -8.94
C ASP A 63 13.19 5.32 -10.06
N ASP A 64 12.70 4.10 -9.80
CA ASP A 64 12.74 2.95 -10.73
C ASP A 64 11.62 2.97 -11.79
N LEU A 65 10.62 3.85 -11.63
CA LEU A 65 9.55 4.03 -12.59
C LEU A 65 9.98 5.03 -13.68
N ASP A 66 9.35 5.00 -14.86
CA ASP A 66 9.59 5.94 -15.98
C ASP A 66 9.27 7.43 -15.64
N GLY A 67 9.05 7.73 -14.36
CA GLY A 67 9.00 9.07 -13.79
C GLY A 67 9.26 9.03 -12.28
N GLU A 68 9.90 10.10 -11.77
CA GLU A 68 10.12 10.31 -10.34
C GLU A 68 8.76 10.42 -9.62
N LEU A 69 8.34 9.32 -8.98
CA LEU A 69 7.12 9.31 -8.19
C LEU A 69 7.47 9.49 -6.72
N SER A 70 7.30 10.73 -6.23
CA SER A 70 7.42 11.06 -4.81
C SER A 70 6.05 11.04 -4.13
N LEU A 71 5.80 10.08 -3.24
CA LEU A 71 4.63 10.03 -2.37
C LEU A 71 4.95 10.64 -0.99
N ASP A 72 4.38 11.81 -0.74
CA ASP A 72 4.42 12.49 0.56
C ASP A 72 3.30 11.96 1.47
N PHE A 73 3.60 10.94 2.28
CA PHE A 73 2.62 10.41 3.23
C PHE A 73 2.19 11.45 4.28
N ALA A 74 3.05 12.41 4.63
CA ALA A 74 2.70 13.54 5.50
C ALA A 74 1.52 14.35 4.95
N ARG A 75 1.45 14.58 3.63
CA ARG A 75 0.30 15.23 2.97
C ARG A 75 -0.95 14.35 2.97
N VAL A 76 -0.78 13.06 2.73
CA VAL A 76 -1.89 12.08 2.73
C VAL A 76 -2.54 12.05 4.12
N PHE A 77 -1.74 11.92 5.19
CA PHE A 77 -2.22 11.87 6.57
C PHE A 77 -2.73 13.22 7.09
N LYS A 78 -2.25 14.35 6.56
CA LYS A 78 -2.76 15.69 6.93
C LYS A 78 -4.27 15.82 6.72
N LYS A 79 -4.84 15.12 5.74
CA LYS A 79 -6.29 15.12 5.48
C LYS A 79 -7.09 14.31 6.49
N PHE A 80 -6.44 13.43 7.26
CA PHE A 80 -7.06 12.55 8.26
C PHE A 80 -6.84 13.00 9.71
N ARG A 81 -5.87 13.90 9.98
CA ARG A 81 -5.76 14.63 11.25
C ARG A 81 -6.86 15.71 11.30
N LYS A 82 -7.99 15.39 11.92
CA LYS A 82 -9.04 16.35 12.27
C LYS A 82 -8.89 16.78 13.73
#